data_AF-A0A7Z9JGE6-F1
#
_entry.id   AF-A0A7Z9JGE6-F1
#
_cell.length_a   1.000
_cell.length_b   1.000
_cell.length_c   1.000
_cell.angle_alpha   90.00
_cell.angle_beta   90.00
_cell.angle_gamma   90.00
#
_symmetry.space_group_name_H-M   'P 1'
#
loop_
_entity.id
_entity.type
_entity.pdbx_description
1 polymer ?
#
loop_
_entity_poly.entity_id
_entity_poly.type
_entity_poly.pdbx_seq_one_letter_code
_entity_poly.pdbx_strand_id
1 'polypeptide(L)'
;MAKQRILVCPVCGETQEETSICRLCENALDADGLLCAEGSIGPWWVRDKKHPFAPGMTYDHLVALVNTGEVERHTILRGPTTRQLWKVARRVPGIAHLVGRCHNCGEHIENKARQCPACQAPFLTYKDRNNFGVDISLPPEGSIDGMSSFLSDTVILDTLSTPLTLPKAPASNPDREDSVGSPQFNALQRRVQQGSRTIRILAVCLTICVIALIFAIVMLLK
;
A
#
# COMPACT_ATOMS: atom_id res chain seq x y z
N MET A 1 22.51 -23.63 19.82
CA MET A 1 22.41 -22.76 18.62
C MET A 1 21.98 -21.39 19.09
N ALA A 2 22.78 -20.35 18.80
CA ALA A 2 22.44 -18.98 19.20
C ALA A 2 21.13 -18.56 18.51
N LYS A 3 20.16 -18.08 19.30
CA LYS A 3 18.84 -17.66 18.84
C LYS A 3 19.03 -16.40 18.00
N GLN A 4 18.96 -16.51 16.67
CA GLN A 4 19.14 -15.36 15.77
C GLN A 4 18.00 -14.36 16.05
N ARG A 5 18.36 -13.14 16.47
CA ARG A 5 17.40 -12.05 16.67
C ARG A 5 17.18 -11.40 15.31
N ILE A 6 15.92 -11.31 14.89
CA ILE A 6 15.54 -10.59 13.68
C ILE A 6 15.13 -9.19 14.14
N LEU A 7 15.83 -8.16 13.67
CA LEU A 7 15.45 -6.77 13.86
C LEU A 7 14.56 -6.35 12.69
N VAL A 8 13.41 -5.73 12.97
CA VAL A 8 12.52 -5.19 11.94
C VAL A 8 12.62 -3.67 11.97
N CYS A 9 12.86 -3.04 10.82
CA CYS A 9 12.82 -1.60 10.71
C CYS A 9 11.36 -1.11 10.88
N PRO A 10 11.03 -0.28 11.88
CA PRO A 10 9.66 0.15 12.14
C PRO A 10 9.12 1.12 11.08
N VAL A 11 9.99 1.66 10.22
CA VAL A 11 9.61 2.60 9.16
C VAL A 11 9.23 1.85 7.88
N CYS A 12 10.14 1.05 7.33
CA CYS A 12 9.93 0.40 6.03
C CYS A 12 9.53 -1.09 6.12
N GLY A 13 9.58 -1.70 7.31
CA GLY A 13 9.24 -3.11 7.54
C GLY A 13 10.35 -4.11 7.14
N GLU A 14 11.53 -3.64 6.74
CA GLU A 14 12.64 -4.51 6.35
C GLU A 14 13.18 -5.33 7.53
N THR A 15 13.41 -6.63 7.32
CA THR A 15 14.02 -7.53 8.30
C THR A 15 15.54 -7.57 8.12
N GLN A 16 16.30 -7.38 9.19
CA GLN A 16 17.75 -7.32 9.15
C GLN A 16 18.40 -7.86 10.43
N GLU A 17 19.73 -8.03 10.37
CA GLU A 17 20.54 -8.28 11.55
C GLU A 17 20.67 -6.99 12.40
N GLU A 18 20.99 -7.15 13.68
CA GLU A 18 21.09 -6.06 14.64
C GLU A 18 22.15 -5.04 14.19
N THR A 19 21.68 -3.88 13.75
CA THR A 19 22.46 -2.79 13.16
C THR A 19 21.80 -1.46 13.53
N SER A 20 22.57 -0.36 13.56
CA SER A 20 22.08 0.96 13.93
C SER A 20 21.33 1.70 12.81
N ILE A 21 21.38 1.18 11.58
CA ILE A 21 20.81 1.81 10.38
C ILE A 21 20.05 0.76 9.57
N CYS A 22 18.90 1.14 9.02
CA CYS A 22 18.16 0.27 8.12
C CYS A 22 18.88 0.08 6.78
N ARG A 23 19.06 -1.17 6.34
CA ARG A 23 19.72 -1.48 5.06
C ARG A 23 18.94 -1.06 3.81
N LEU A 24 17.63 -0.84 3.93
CA LEU A 24 16.74 -0.53 2.80
C LEU A 24 16.40 0.96 2.73
N CYS A 25 15.97 1.56 3.84
CA CYS A 25 15.55 2.96 3.88
C CYS A 25 16.57 3.90 4.51
N GLU A 26 17.71 3.38 4.98
CA GLU A 26 18.81 4.15 5.57
C GLU A 26 18.44 4.95 6.83
N ASN A 27 17.24 4.75 7.38
CA ASN A 27 16.86 5.38 8.65
C ASN A 27 17.69 4.84 9.81
N ALA A 28 18.12 5.76 10.67
CA ALA A 28 18.71 5.42 11.95
C ALA A 28 17.67 4.74 12.86
N LEU A 29 18.10 3.66 13.52
CA LEU A 29 17.28 2.82 14.40
C LEU A 29 17.54 3.09 15.88
N ASP A 30 18.29 4.16 16.18
CA ASP A 30 18.43 4.71 17.52
C ASP A 30 17.20 5.54 17.92
N ALA A 31 17.09 5.89 19.21
CA ALA A 31 15.91 6.58 19.74
C ALA A 31 15.63 7.91 19.02
N ASP A 32 16.69 8.68 18.73
CA ASP A 32 16.57 9.96 18.03
C ASP A 32 16.13 9.77 16.57
N GLY A 33 16.70 8.79 15.86
CA GLY A 33 16.30 8.43 14.51
C GLY A 33 14.84 8.00 14.42
N LEU A 34 14.38 7.19 15.37
CA LEU A 34 12.99 6.76 15.46
C LEU A 34 12.04 7.91 15.78
N LEU A 35 12.43 8.84 16.66
CA LEU A 35 11.65 10.03 16.98
C LEU A 35 11.50 10.95 15.76
N CYS A 36 12.59 11.17 15.01
CA CYS A 36 12.58 11.92 13.76
C CYS A 36 11.70 11.24 12.71
N ALA A 37 11.83 9.91 12.56
CA ALA A 37 11.01 9.14 11.64
C ALA A 37 9.53 9.26 12.00
N GLU A 38 9.17 9.11 13.27
CA GLU A 38 7.78 9.24 13.74
C GLU A 38 7.20 10.61 13.36
N GLY A 39 7.93 11.69 13.60
CA GLY A 39 7.52 13.06 13.25
C GLY A 39 7.25 13.27 11.76
N SER A 40 7.90 12.48 10.89
CA SER A 40 7.70 12.53 9.44
C SER A 40 6.48 11.72 8.96
N ILE A 41 5.95 10.82 9.80
CA ILE A 41 4.83 9.94 9.46
C ILE A 41 3.52 10.70 9.53
N GLY A 42 2.70 10.57 8.48
CA GLY A 42 1.39 11.21 8.42
C GLY A 42 0.41 10.49 7.49
N PRO A 43 -0.77 11.08 7.24
CA PRO A 43 -1.88 10.39 6.60
C PRO A 43 -1.84 10.44 5.06
N TRP A 44 -0.77 10.95 4.45
CA TRP A 44 -0.62 11.03 3.01
C TRP A 44 0.30 9.94 2.48
N TRP A 45 -0.03 9.35 1.34
CA TRP A 45 0.85 8.37 0.68
C TRP A 45 1.09 8.74 -0.77
N VAL A 46 2.35 8.62 -1.17
CA VAL A 46 2.76 8.59 -2.58
C VAL A 46 2.90 7.12 -2.98
N ARG A 47 2.34 6.74 -4.14
CA ARG A 47 2.50 5.38 -4.64
C ARG A 47 3.91 5.18 -5.18
N ASP A 48 4.76 4.56 -4.38
CA ASP A 48 6.08 4.09 -4.80
C ASP A 48 6.08 2.56 -4.97
N LYS A 49 6.55 2.08 -6.12
CA LYS A 49 6.70 0.65 -6.39
C LYS A 49 7.98 0.07 -5.79
N LYS A 50 9.01 0.90 -5.57
CA LYS A 50 10.28 0.49 -4.97
C LYS A 50 10.12 0.33 -3.46
N HIS A 51 9.34 1.20 -2.83
CA HIS A 51 9.07 1.18 -1.40
C HIS A 51 7.55 1.05 -1.13
N PRO A 52 6.93 -0.10 -1.45
CA PRO A 52 5.47 -0.27 -1.36
C PRO A 52 4.95 -0.23 0.09
N PHE A 53 5.84 -0.47 1.06
CA PHE A 53 5.54 -0.48 2.49
C PHE A 53 6.02 0.77 3.22
N ALA A 54 6.51 1.79 2.48
CA ALA A 54 6.87 3.06 3.09
C ALA A 54 5.67 3.63 3.87
N PRO A 55 5.90 4.22 5.05
CA PRO A 55 4.84 4.80 5.82
C PRO A 55 4.30 6.03 5.09
N GLY A 56 3.14 6.50 5.54
CA GLY A 56 2.63 7.77 5.03
C GLY A 56 3.49 8.94 5.51
N MET A 57 3.23 10.12 4.97
CA MET A 57 3.95 11.35 5.26
C MET A 57 3.01 12.47 5.69
N THR A 58 3.55 13.49 6.33
CA THR A 58 2.81 14.72 6.67
C THR A 58 2.48 15.53 5.42
N TYR A 59 1.50 16.43 5.54
CA TYR A 59 1.14 17.34 4.45
C TYR A 59 2.31 18.26 4.09
N ASP A 60 3.04 18.77 5.08
CA ASP A 60 4.16 19.68 4.85
C ASP A 60 5.32 18.97 4.12
N HIS A 61 5.59 17.70 4.44
CA HIS A 61 6.55 16.89 3.69
C HIS A 61 6.08 16.67 2.24
N LEU A 62 4.79 16.36 2.04
CA LEU A 62 4.23 16.22 0.69
C LEU A 62 4.33 17.53 -0.12
N VAL A 63 4.10 18.69 0.51
CA VAL A 63 4.31 20.01 -0.12
C VAL A 63 5.77 20.21 -0.52
N ALA A 64 6.71 19.82 0.34
CA ALA A 64 8.13 19.88 0.02
C ALA A 64 8.46 19.03 -1.23
N LEU A 65 7.92 17.80 -1.33
CA LEU A 65 8.10 16.94 -2.51
C LEU A 65 7.47 17.52 -3.79
N VAL A 66 6.35 18.24 -3.67
CA VAL A 66 5.77 18.98 -4.81
C VAL A 66 6.71 20.11 -5.24
N ASN A 67 7.28 20.84 -4.28
CA ASN A 67 8.19 21.95 -4.56
C ASN A 67 9.53 21.49 -5.16
N THR A 68 10.04 20.32 -4.77
CA THR A 68 11.24 19.71 -5.38
C THR A 68 10.98 19.07 -6.74
N GLY A 69 9.71 18.88 -7.11
CA GLY A 69 9.29 18.28 -8.37
C GLY A 69 9.21 16.75 -8.35
N GLU A 70 9.40 16.12 -7.19
CA GLU A 70 9.24 14.66 -7.03
C GLU A 70 7.77 14.23 -7.12
N VAL A 71 6.84 15.11 -6.72
CA VAL A 71 5.41 14.91 -6.88
C VAL A 71 4.88 15.80 -7.98
N GLU A 72 4.58 15.19 -9.12
CA GLU A 72 4.03 15.84 -10.30
C GLU A 72 2.52 15.66 -10.43
N ARG A 73 1.93 16.34 -11.43
CA ARG A 73 0.51 16.29 -11.77
C ARG A 73 -0.04 14.88 -11.97
N HIS A 74 0.80 13.96 -12.43
CA HIS A 74 0.43 12.59 -12.79
C HIS A 74 0.82 11.56 -11.72
N THR A 75 1.49 11.99 -10.64
CA THR A 75 1.82 11.14 -9.49
C THR A 75 0.55 10.61 -8.84
N ILE A 76 0.57 9.35 -8.42
CA ILE A 76 -0.56 8.68 -7.78
C ILE A 76 -0.40 8.84 -6.27
N LEU A 77 -1.41 9.43 -5.65
CA LEU A 77 -1.46 9.75 -4.22
C LEU A 77 -2.72 9.18 -3.58
N ARG A 78 -2.71 8.99 -2.27
CA ARG A 78 -3.93 8.86 -1.46
C ARG A 78 -3.76 9.65 -0.17
N GLY A 79 -4.88 10.00 0.45
CA GLY A 79 -4.86 10.64 1.76
C GLY A 79 -6.26 10.97 2.27
N PRO A 80 -6.35 11.85 3.28
CA PRO A 80 -7.60 12.19 3.96
C PRO A 80 -8.66 12.73 3.00
N THR A 81 -8.28 13.63 2.11
CA THR A 81 -9.21 14.26 1.14
C THR A 81 -9.61 13.33 -0.01
N THR A 82 -8.99 12.16 -0.13
CA THR A 82 -9.35 11.16 -1.14
C THR A 82 -10.20 10.02 -0.59
N ARG A 83 -10.62 10.10 0.69
CA ARG A 83 -11.22 8.98 1.43
C ARG A 83 -10.32 7.75 1.40
N GLN A 84 -9.00 7.97 1.49
CA GLN A 84 -7.97 6.93 1.41
C GLN A 84 -7.90 6.16 0.08
N LEU A 85 -8.64 6.59 -0.96
CA LEU A 85 -8.55 6.02 -2.31
C LEU A 85 -7.38 6.60 -3.09
N TRP A 86 -6.76 5.77 -3.93
CA TRP A 86 -5.73 6.19 -4.86
C TRP A 86 -6.31 7.11 -5.94
N LYS A 87 -5.70 8.28 -6.12
CA LYS A 87 -6.06 9.28 -7.12
C LYS A 87 -4.81 9.89 -7.73
N VAL A 88 -4.95 10.44 -8.93
CA VAL A 88 -3.89 11.22 -9.57
C VAL A 88 -3.82 12.61 -8.90
N ALA A 89 -2.61 13.11 -8.61
CA ALA A 89 -2.37 14.34 -7.85
C ALA A 89 -3.21 15.55 -8.32
N ARG A 90 -3.33 15.74 -9.65
CA ARG A 90 -4.17 16.82 -10.24
C ARG A 90 -5.67 16.76 -9.89
N ARG A 91 -6.16 15.66 -9.30
CA ARG A 91 -7.57 15.46 -8.88
C ARG A 91 -7.73 15.36 -7.37
N VAL A 92 -6.66 15.52 -6.59
CA VAL A 92 -6.68 15.39 -5.14
C VAL A 92 -7.04 16.73 -4.51
N PRO A 93 -8.18 16.87 -3.78
CA PRO A 93 -8.49 18.11 -3.09
C PRO A 93 -7.39 18.45 -2.07
N GLY A 94 -6.97 19.71 -2.02
CA GLY A 94 -5.88 20.18 -1.16
C GLY A 94 -4.46 19.94 -1.66
N ILE A 95 -4.27 19.16 -2.73
CA ILE A 95 -2.95 18.94 -3.38
C ILE A 95 -2.94 19.42 -4.84
N ALA A 96 -4.06 19.29 -5.57
CA ALA A 96 -4.11 19.62 -6.98
C ALA A 96 -3.64 21.04 -7.31
N HIS A 97 -3.95 22.01 -6.44
CA HIS A 97 -3.54 23.41 -6.62
C HIS A 97 -2.03 23.60 -6.49
N LEU A 98 -1.34 22.78 -5.69
CA LEU A 98 0.13 22.80 -5.56
C LEU A 98 0.82 22.34 -6.84
N VAL A 99 0.17 21.43 -7.59
CA VAL A 99 0.63 20.97 -8.92
C VAL A 99 0.02 21.78 -10.06
N GLY A 100 -0.56 22.95 -9.76
CA GLY A 100 -1.06 23.94 -10.71
C GLY A 100 -2.38 23.58 -11.41
N ARG A 101 -3.26 22.80 -10.77
CA ARG A 101 -4.55 22.37 -11.36
C ARG A 101 -5.71 22.43 -10.38
N CYS A 102 -6.91 22.69 -10.89
CA CYS A 102 -8.12 22.62 -10.06
C CYS A 102 -8.53 21.15 -9.86
N HIS A 103 -8.75 20.75 -8.61
CA HIS A 103 -9.23 19.40 -8.31
C HIS A 103 -10.64 19.11 -8.87
N ASN A 104 -11.47 20.15 -9.04
CA ASN A 104 -12.86 20.03 -9.50
C ASN A 104 -12.98 20.16 -11.03
N CYS A 105 -12.61 21.32 -11.60
CA CYS A 105 -12.77 21.58 -13.04
C CYS A 105 -11.52 21.29 -13.89
N GLY A 106 -10.35 21.06 -13.30
CA GLY A 106 -9.09 20.84 -14.04
C GLY A 106 -8.40 22.08 -14.61
N GLU A 107 -8.96 23.28 -14.39
CA GLU A 107 -8.40 24.56 -14.85
C GLU A 107 -6.98 24.78 -14.32
N HIS A 108 -6.16 25.53 -15.06
CA HIS A 108 -4.83 25.92 -14.57
C HIS A 108 -4.95 27.00 -13.49
N ILE A 109 -4.16 26.86 -12.43
CA ILE A 109 -4.22 27.75 -11.27
C ILE A 109 -2.80 28.03 -10.80
N GLU A 110 -2.56 29.25 -10.34
CA GLU A 110 -1.38 29.61 -9.56
C GLU A 110 -1.35 28.89 -8.20
N ASN A 111 -0.16 28.43 -7.80
CA ASN A 111 0.03 27.64 -6.57
C ASN A 111 -0.39 28.38 -5.28
N LYS A 112 -0.44 29.72 -5.30
CA LYS A 112 -0.79 30.56 -4.14
C LYS A 112 -2.27 30.96 -4.07
N ALA A 113 -3.08 30.58 -5.06
CA ALA A 113 -4.51 30.87 -5.04
C ALA A 113 -5.17 30.17 -3.85
N ARG A 114 -6.22 30.78 -3.28
CA ARG A 114 -7.03 30.16 -2.19
C ARG A 114 -8.25 29.39 -2.71
N GLN A 115 -8.69 29.70 -3.94
CA GLN A 115 -9.83 29.08 -4.59
C GLN A 115 -9.66 29.12 -6.11
N CYS A 116 -10.42 28.27 -6.82
CA CYS A 116 -10.38 28.23 -8.27
C CYS A 116 -11.05 29.48 -8.88
N PRO A 117 -10.39 30.20 -9.81
CA PRO A 117 -11.01 31.35 -10.47
C PRO A 117 -12.19 30.96 -11.37
N ALA A 118 -12.20 29.75 -11.93
CA ALA A 118 -13.23 29.30 -12.85
C ALA A 118 -14.46 28.68 -12.17
N CYS A 119 -14.27 27.83 -11.14
CA CYS A 119 -15.37 27.10 -10.50
C CYS A 119 -15.53 27.40 -9.00
N GLN A 120 -14.75 28.34 -8.46
CA GLN A 120 -14.80 28.80 -7.05
C GLN A 120 -14.57 27.70 -6.00
N ALA A 121 -14.06 26.53 -6.40
CA ALA A 121 -13.77 25.45 -5.47
C ALA A 121 -12.65 25.89 -4.50
N PRO A 122 -12.81 25.73 -3.17
CA PRO A 122 -11.81 26.13 -2.19
C PRO A 122 -10.62 25.18 -2.19
N PHE A 123 -9.43 25.70 -1.88
CA PHE A 123 -8.25 24.88 -1.65
C PHE A 123 -8.00 24.75 -0.15
N LEU A 124 -8.29 23.56 0.36
CA LEU A 124 -8.14 23.22 1.77
C LEU A 124 -6.75 22.63 2.02
N THR A 125 -6.07 23.08 3.07
CA THR A 125 -4.84 22.45 3.56
C THR A 125 -5.19 21.46 4.67
N TYR A 126 -4.79 20.20 4.54
CA TYR A 126 -5.07 19.19 5.55
C TYR A 126 -3.84 18.97 6.43
N LYS A 127 -3.78 19.62 7.59
CA LYS A 127 -2.65 19.55 8.52
C LYS A 127 -2.84 18.58 9.68
N ASP A 128 -4.01 17.96 9.79
CA ASP A 128 -4.26 16.96 10.83
C ASP A 128 -3.39 15.72 10.57
N ARG A 129 -2.53 15.41 11.54
CA ARG A 129 -1.67 14.22 11.50
C ARG A 129 -2.37 12.98 12.08
N ASN A 130 -3.32 13.19 12.99
CA ASN A 130 -3.91 12.15 13.81
C ASN A 130 -5.16 11.53 13.17
N ASN A 131 -5.79 12.24 12.24
CA ASN A 131 -6.97 11.75 11.53
C ASN A 131 -6.61 11.38 10.08
N PHE A 132 -6.96 10.17 9.67
CA PHE A 132 -6.81 9.71 8.30
C PHE A 132 -7.94 10.21 7.37
N GLY A 133 -8.72 11.21 7.78
CA GLY A 133 -9.91 11.67 7.05
C GLY A 133 -10.98 10.58 6.88
N VAL A 134 -10.99 9.60 7.78
CA VAL A 134 -12.01 8.55 7.85
C VAL A 134 -13.14 8.95 8.80
N ASP A 135 -12.86 9.87 9.73
CA ASP A 135 -13.89 10.44 10.58
C ASP A 135 -14.77 11.40 9.77
N ILE A 136 -16.07 11.36 10.04
CA ILE A 136 -17.10 12.21 9.40
C ILE A 136 -17.13 13.59 10.08
N SER A 137 -16.55 13.70 11.28
CA SER A 137 -16.37 14.97 11.97
C SER A 137 -15.50 15.91 11.12
N LEU A 138 -15.99 17.15 10.91
CA LEU A 138 -15.23 18.19 10.23
C LEU A 138 -13.88 18.37 10.95
N PRO A 139 -12.74 18.36 10.23
CA PRO A 139 -11.46 18.61 10.88
C PRO A 139 -11.55 19.98 11.57
N PRO A 140 -11.12 20.10 12.84
CA PRO A 140 -11.25 21.35 13.58
C PRO A 140 -10.55 22.48 12.81
N GLU A 141 -11.26 23.59 12.60
CA GLU A 141 -10.69 24.77 11.97
C GLU A 141 -9.53 25.27 12.82
N GLY A 142 -8.31 25.10 12.30
CA GLY A 142 -7.14 25.86 12.75
C GLY A 142 -6.76 25.67 14.23
N SER A 143 -6.33 24.48 14.63
CA SER A 143 -5.13 24.27 15.44
C SER A 143 -4.99 22.79 15.73
N ILE A 144 -3.94 22.17 15.20
CA ILE A 144 -3.48 20.89 15.74
C ILE A 144 -1.98 21.02 15.88
N ASP A 145 -1.59 21.70 16.96
CA ASP A 145 -0.29 21.53 17.61
C ASP A 145 -0.35 20.26 18.49
N GLY A 146 -0.97 19.22 17.94
CA GLY A 146 -1.13 17.93 18.58
C GLY A 146 0.17 17.18 18.41
N MET A 147 1.07 17.37 19.37
CA MET A 147 2.11 16.40 19.70
C MET A 147 1.47 15.00 19.54
N SER A 148 1.96 14.23 18.58
CA SER A 148 1.48 12.87 18.30
C SER A 148 1.30 12.12 19.62
N SER A 149 0.15 11.47 19.80
CA SER A 149 -0.13 10.67 21.01
C SER A 149 0.89 9.55 21.22
N PHE A 150 1.70 9.27 20.19
CA PHE A 150 2.77 8.28 20.20
C PHE A 150 4.10 8.81 20.77
N LEU A 151 4.31 10.12 20.88
CA LEU A 151 5.60 10.68 21.36
C LEU A 151 5.88 10.37 22.83
N SER A 152 4.85 9.99 23.59
CA SER A 152 4.98 9.53 24.98
C SER A 152 5.19 8.03 25.11
N ASP A 153 5.10 7.28 24.00
CA ASP A 153 5.02 5.82 24.02
C ASP A 153 6.39 5.19 23.78
N THR A 154 7.09 4.87 24.87
CA THR A 154 8.39 4.17 24.84
C THR A 154 8.34 2.79 24.17
N VAL A 155 7.13 2.27 23.87
CA VAL A 155 6.91 1.02 23.13
C VAL A 155 7.54 1.06 21.73
N ILE A 156 7.71 2.23 21.10
CA ILE A 156 8.45 2.38 19.84
C ILE A 156 9.90 1.91 19.95
N LEU A 157 10.50 1.96 21.14
CA LEU A 157 11.88 1.51 21.38
C LEU A 157 11.97 -0.01 21.61
N ASP A 158 10.86 -0.69 21.88
CA ASP A 158 10.79 -2.15 22.04
C ASP A 158 10.64 -2.84 20.68
N THR A 159 11.55 -2.54 19.75
CA THR A 159 11.60 -3.16 18.41
C THR A 159 12.12 -4.60 18.44
N LEU A 160 12.57 -5.07 19.60
CA LEU A 160 13.12 -6.40 19.80
C LEU A 160 11.99 -7.43 19.90
N SER A 161 11.50 -7.86 18.73
CA SER A 161 10.61 -9.01 18.67
C SER A 161 11.33 -10.27 19.21
N THR A 162 10.72 -10.96 20.18
CA THR A 162 11.19 -12.30 20.54
C THR A 162 11.04 -13.17 19.29
N PRO A 163 12.11 -13.86 18.83
CA PRO A 163 12.03 -14.63 17.61
C PRO A 163 10.90 -15.64 17.74
N LEU A 164 9.89 -15.49 16.87
CA LEU A 164 8.81 -16.45 16.72
C LEU A 164 9.46 -17.78 16.34
N THR A 165 9.49 -18.73 17.26
CA THR A 165 9.60 -20.12 16.88
C THR A 165 8.38 -20.44 16.06
N LEU A 166 8.53 -20.42 14.73
CA LEU A 166 7.54 -21.00 13.84
C LEU A 166 7.20 -22.37 14.41
N PRO A 167 5.92 -22.68 14.69
CA PRO A 167 5.54 -24.03 15.02
C PRO A 167 6.13 -24.91 13.94
N LYS A 168 7.02 -25.83 14.32
CA LYS A 168 7.50 -26.86 13.40
C LYS A 168 6.21 -27.49 12.89
N ALA A 169 5.93 -27.34 11.59
CA ALA A 169 4.71 -27.85 10.99
C ALA A 169 4.54 -29.28 11.53
N PRO A 170 3.43 -29.59 12.21
CA PRO A 170 3.22 -30.96 12.63
C PRO A 170 3.40 -31.81 11.38
N ALA A 171 4.25 -32.85 11.48
CA ALA A 171 4.43 -33.80 10.40
C ALA A 171 3.04 -34.10 9.85
N SER A 172 2.83 -33.82 8.56
CA SER A 172 1.53 -33.88 7.91
C SER A 172 0.85 -35.18 8.29
N ASN A 173 -0.13 -35.11 9.21
CA ASN A 173 -1.09 -36.19 9.36
C ASN A 173 -1.99 -36.08 8.14
N PRO A 174 -2.02 -37.07 7.23
CA PRO A 174 -2.82 -37.01 6.01
C PRO A 174 -4.34 -36.93 6.28
N ASP A 175 -4.77 -37.10 7.53
CA ASP A 175 -6.19 -37.25 7.91
C ASP A 175 -6.82 -36.03 8.58
N ARG A 176 -6.15 -34.86 8.61
CA ARG A 176 -6.72 -33.65 9.22
C ARG A 176 -7.06 -32.61 8.16
N GLU A 177 -8.25 -32.76 7.54
CA GLU A 177 -8.91 -31.69 6.79
C GLU A 177 -9.31 -30.58 7.77
N ASP A 178 -8.36 -29.71 8.12
CA ASP A 178 -8.68 -28.45 8.76
C ASP A 178 -9.39 -27.56 7.71
N SER A 179 -10.72 -27.59 7.76
CA SER A 179 -11.63 -26.70 7.03
C SER A 179 -11.47 -25.25 7.54
N VAL A 180 -10.34 -24.62 7.24
CA VAL A 180 -10.10 -23.19 7.45
C VAL A 180 -10.60 -22.46 6.21
N GLY A 181 -11.91 -22.26 6.14
CA GLY A 181 -12.54 -21.51 5.07
C GLY A 181 -14.02 -21.30 5.38
N SER A 182 -14.53 -20.10 5.14
CA SER A 182 -15.97 -19.86 5.20
C SER A 182 -16.68 -20.81 4.20
N PRO A 183 -17.92 -21.26 4.47
CA PRO A 183 -18.65 -22.17 3.57
C PRO A 183 -18.71 -21.67 2.13
N GLN A 184 -18.72 -20.34 1.94
CA GLN A 184 -18.72 -19.67 0.65
C GLN A 184 -17.39 -19.80 -0.09
N PHE A 185 -16.27 -19.69 0.63
CA PHE A 185 -14.93 -19.87 0.05
C PHE A 185 -14.71 -21.31 -0.41
N ASN A 186 -15.12 -22.28 0.41
CA ASN A 186 -15.03 -23.70 0.08
C ASN A 186 -15.90 -24.06 -1.15
N ALA A 187 -17.07 -23.44 -1.29
CA ALA A 187 -17.91 -23.61 -2.48
C ALA A 187 -17.27 -23.02 -3.75
N LEU A 188 -16.63 -21.86 -3.66
CA LEU A 188 -15.89 -21.25 -4.77
C LEU A 188 -14.67 -22.08 -5.16
N GLN A 189 -13.90 -22.57 -4.18
CA GLN A 189 -12.73 -23.41 -4.42
C GLN A 189 -13.10 -24.72 -5.13
N ARG A 190 -14.23 -25.35 -4.76
CA ARG A 190 -14.76 -26.52 -5.48
C ARG A 190 -15.15 -26.19 -6.93
N ARG A 191 -15.77 -25.03 -7.19
CA ARG A 191 -16.10 -24.61 -8.57
C ARG A 191 -14.86 -24.36 -9.42
N VAL A 192 -13.83 -23.71 -8.87
CA VAL A 192 -12.56 -23.47 -9.58
C VAL A 192 -11.85 -24.80 -9.90
N GLN A 193 -11.82 -25.73 -8.95
CA GLN A 193 -11.23 -27.05 -9.19
C GLN A 193 -12.02 -27.87 -10.22
N GLN A 194 -13.36 -27.80 -10.21
CA GLN A 194 -14.19 -28.44 -11.25
C GLN A 194 -13.91 -27.86 -12.65
N GLY A 195 -13.73 -26.54 -12.77
CA GLY A 195 -13.35 -25.90 -14.04
C GLY A 195 -11.97 -26.33 -14.55
N SER A 196 -11.01 -26.58 -13.66
CA SER A 196 -9.67 -27.04 -14.07
C SER A 196 -9.68 -28.45 -14.69
N ARG A 197 -10.59 -29.34 -14.20
CA ARG A 197 -10.71 -30.70 -14.71
C ARG A 197 -11.38 -30.73 -16.08
N THR A 198 -12.41 -29.92 -16.29
CA THR A 198 -13.07 -29.82 -17.61
C THR A 198 -12.14 -29.24 -18.67
N ILE A 199 -11.30 -28.25 -18.32
CA ILE A 199 -10.29 -27.70 -19.24
C ILE A 199 -9.25 -28.76 -19.63
N ARG A 200 -8.76 -29.55 -18.67
CA ARG A 200 -7.80 -30.63 -18.98
C ARG A 200 -8.41 -31.71 -19.88
N ILE A 201 -9.65 -32.12 -19.62
CA ILE A 201 -10.35 -33.11 -20.44
C ILE A 201 -10.57 -32.57 -21.87
N LEU A 202 -11.03 -31.31 -22.00
CA LEU A 202 -11.23 -30.67 -23.30
C LEU A 202 -9.92 -30.54 -24.08
N ALA A 203 -8.81 -30.19 -23.41
CA ALA A 203 -7.51 -30.10 -24.04
C ALA A 203 -7.05 -31.47 -24.59
N VAL A 204 -7.20 -32.54 -23.81
CA VAL A 204 -6.87 -33.90 -24.25
C VAL A 204 -7.74 -34.34 -25.42
N CYS A 205 -9.06 -34.16 -25.33
CA CYS A 205 -9.97 -34.50 -26.43
C CYS A 205 -9.62 -33.73 -27.72
N LEU A 206 -9.31 -32.43 -27.62
CA LEU A 206 -8.95 -31.61 -28.77
C LEU A 206 -7.63 -32.08 -29.40
N THR A 207 -6.62 -32.44 -28.58
CA THR A 207 -5.36 -33.01 -29.10
C THR A 207 -5.58 -34.32 -29.84
N ILE A 208 -6.44 -35.21 -29.33
CA ILE A 208 -6.76 -36.48 -29.99
C ILE A 208 -7.48 -36.24 -31.33
N CYS A 209 -8.45 -35.31 -31.36
CA CYS A 209 -9.15 -34.95 -32.60
C CYS A 209 -8.21 -34.39 -33.67
N VAL A 210 -7.26 -33.54 -33.28
CA VAL A 210 -6.27 -32.98 -34.22
C VAL A 210 -5.36 -34.08 -34.78
N ILE A 211 -4.89 -35.01 -33.94
CA ILE A 211 -4.05 -36.14 -34.39
C ILE A 211 -4.83 -37.04 -35.36
N ALA A 212 -6.09 -37.37 -35.04
CA ALA A 212 -6.94 -38.19 -35.91
C ALA A 212 -7.19 -37.52 -37.27
N LEU A 213 -7.39 -36.19 -37.27
CA LEU A 213 -7.63 -35.41 -38.48
C LEU A 213 -6.38 -35.33 -39.36
N ILE A 214 -5.19 -35.15 -38.77
CA ILE A 214 -3.91 -35.22 -39.48
C ILE A 214 -3.73 -36.61 -40.12
N PHE A 215 -4.01 -37.69 -39.36
CA PHE A 215 -3.88 -39.05 -39.87
C PHE A 215 -4.82 -39.33 -41.05
N ALA A 216 -6.07 -38.84 -40.98
CA ALA A 216 -7.04 -38.96 -42.07
C ALA A 216 -6.60 -38.20 -43.33
N ILE A 217 -6.04 -36.98 -43.18
CA ILE A 217 -5.49 -36.21 -44.31
C ILE A 217 -4.32 -36.94 -44.96
N VAL A 218 -3.40 -37.50 -44.16
CA VAL A 218 -2.24 -38.26 -44.68
C VAL A 218 -2.69 -39.51 -45.44
N MET A 219 -3.74 -40.18 -44.99
CA MET A 219 -4.32 -41.34 -45.70
C MET A 219 -5.03 -40.96 -47.00
N LEU A 220 -5.61 -39.77 -47.10
CA LEU A 220 -6.25 -39.28 -48.33
C LEU A 220 -5.26 -38.79 -49.40
N LEU A 221 -4.05 -38.40 -48.99
CA LEU A 221 -3.00 -37.91 -49.89
C LEU A 221 -2.08 -39.01 -50.43
N LYS A 222 -2.24 -40.26 -49.99
CA LYS A 222 -1.52 -41.44 -50.49
C LYS A 222 -2.40 -42.26 -51.41
#